data_AF-A0A846CQ53-F1
#
_entry.id   AF-A0A846CQ53-F1
#
_cell.length_a   1.000
_cell.length_b   1.000
_cell.length_c   1.000
_cell.angle_alpha   90.00
_cell.angle_beta   90.00
_cell.angle_gamma   90.00
#
_symmetry.space_group_name_H-M   'P 1'
#
loop_
_entity.id
_entity.type
_entity.pdbx_description
1 polymer ?
#
loop_
_entity_poly.entity_id
_entity_poly.type
_entity_poly.pdbx_seq_one_letter_code
_entity_poly.pdbx_strand_id
1 'polypeptide(L)'
;MTVLAGFYVSGALYFFSIWFQAFQKDTNLSPDQIRSSWIVLTIASIFWPIVAPIANLEKSSRKKDSLVQEQELDPNKTGISPELSRT
;
A
#
# COMPACT_ATOMS: atom_id res chain seq x y z
N MET A 1 -25.15 11.91 -21.24
CA MET A 1 -24.52 10.57 -21.07
C MET A 1 -23.03 10.55 -21.40
N THR A 2 -22.55 11.32 -22.39
CA THR A 2 -21.14 11.36 -22.80
C THR A 2 -20.20 11.99 -21.77
N VAL A 3 -20.62 13.05 -21.08
CA VAL A 3 -19.80 13.72 -20.05
C VAL A 3 -19.46 12.78 -18.89
N LEU A 4 -20.47 12.04 -18.37
CA LEU A 4 -20.27 11.06 -17.30
C LEU A 4 -19.35 9.91 -17.73
N ALA A 5 -19.53 9.40 -18.95
CA ALA A 5 -18.64 8.40 -19.52
C ALA A 5 -17.19 8.91 -19.66
N GLY A 6 -17.03 10.18 -20.07
CA GLY A 6 -15.72 10.83 -20.16
C GLY A 6 -15.01 10.92 -18.80
N PHE A 7 -15.73 11.31 -17.74
CA PHE A 7 -15.17 11.31 -16.38
C PHE A 7 -14.80 9.90 -15.92
N TYR A 8 -15.65 8.91 -16.18
CA TYR A 8 -15.39 7.52 -15.80
C TYR A 8 -14.13 6.98 -16.47
N VAL A 9 -13.99 7.17 -17.78
CA VAL A 9 -12.82 6.74 -18.56
C VAL A 9 -11.56 7.48 -18.11
N SER A 10 -11.65 8.78 -17.88
CA SER A 10 -10.52 9.59 -17.39
C SER A 10 -10.02 9.10 -16.04
N GLY A 11 -10.94 8.81 -15.11
CA GLY A 11 -10.61 8.21 -13.82
C GLY A 11 -9.96 6.83 -13.98
N ALA A 12 -10.54 5.97 -14.80
CA ALA A 12 -9.99 4.63 -15.07
C ALA A 12 -8.56 4.70 -15.63
N LEU A 13 -8.30 5.60 -16.59
CA LEU A 13 -6.96 5.80 -17.16
C LEU A 13 -5.95 6.32 -16.12
N TYR A 14 -6.38 7.25 -15.26
CA TYR A 14 -5.55 7.80 -14.18
C TYR A 14 -5.13 6.71 -13.18
N PHE A 15 -6.10 5.95 -12.65
CA PHE A 15 -5.82 4.88 -11.70
C PHE A 15 -5.06 3.71 -12.33
N PHE A 16 -5.42 3.33 -13.57
CA PHE A 16 -4.67 2.34 -14.33
C PHE A 16 -3.20 2.74 -14.44
N SER A 17 -2.90 4.01 -14.77
CA SER A 17 -1.52 4.49 -14.90
C SER A 17 -0.74 4.39 -13.58
N ILE A 18 -1.36 4.74 -12.46
CA ILE A 18 -0.73 4.62 -11.12
C ILE A 18 -0.41 3.16 -10.79
N TRP A 19 -1.39 2.27 -10.94
CA TRP A 19 -1.22 0.86 -10.61
C TRP A 19 -0.29 0.15 -11.60
N PHE A 20 -0.34 0.51 -12.87
CA PHE A 20 0.57 -0.03 -13.88
C PHE A 20 2.02 0.39 -13.60
N GLN A 21 2.24 1.64 -13.17
CA GLN A 21 3.57 2.08 -12.77
C GLN A 21 4.08 1.35 -11.52
N ALA A 22 3.19 1.02 -10.57
CA ALA A 22 3.54 0.17 -9.44
C ALA A 22 3.89 -1.25 -9.90
N PHE A 23 3.08 -1.84 -10.79
CA PHE A 23 3.32 -3.15 -11.37
C PHE A 23 4.66 -3.23 -12.13
N GLN A 24 5.04 -2.19 -12.88
CA GLN A 24 6.32 -2.13 -13.58
C GLN A 24 7.53 -2.13 -12.64
N LYS A 25 7.38 -1.62 -11.40
CA LYS A 25 8.47 -1.63 -10.41
C LYS A 25 8.71 -3.03 -9.83
N ASP A 26 7.71 -3.89 -9.83
CA ASP A 26 7.86 -5.30 -9.45
C ASP A 26 8.49 -6.11 -10.61
N THR A 27 9.81 -6.02 -10.75
CA THR A 27 10.57 -6.59 -11.89
C THR A 27 10.97 -8.07 -11.70
N ASN A 28 10.66 -8.68 -10.55
CA ASN A 28 11.09 -10.03 -10.17
C ASN A 28 9.93 -11.03 -10.09
N LEU A 29 8.88 -10.84 -10.89
CA LEU A 29 7.69 -11.69 -10.85
C LEU A 29 7.85 -12.93 -11.74
N SER A 30 7.46 -14.09 -11.21
CA SER A 30 7.29 -15.33 -11.98
C SER A 30 6.22 -15.15 -13.07
N PRO A 31 6.27 -15.88 -14.20
CA PRO A 31 5.26 -15.80 -15.27
C PRO A 31 3.81 -15.90 -14.80
N ASP A 32 3.54 -16.74 -13.79
CA ASP A 32 2.20 -16.90 -13.21
C ASP A 32 1.74 -15.65 -12.44
N GLN A 33 2.67 -14.99 -11.74
CA GLN A 33 2.41 -13.75 -11.00
C GLN A 33 2.20 -12.57 -11.94
N ILE A 34 2.89 -12.55 -13.08
CA ILE A 34 2.65 -11.55 -14.14
C ILE A 34 1.22 -11.69 -14.65
N ARG A 35 0.76 -12.92 -14.91
CA ARG A 35 -0.61 -13.18 -15.37
C ARG A 35 -1.65 -12.76 -14.34
N SER A 36 -1.47 -13.11 -13.07
CA SER A 36 -2.41 -12.71 -12.01
C SER A 36 -2.43 -11.19 -11.82
N SER A 37 -1.26 -10.53 -11.90
CA SER A 37 -1.16 -9.08 -11.77
C SER A 37 -1.87 -8.33 -12.89
N TRP A 38 -1.82 -8.83 -14.13
CA TRP A 38 -2.60 -8.27 -15.24
C TRP A 38 -4.11 -8.38 -15.02
N ILE A 39 -4.57 -9.51 -14.47
CA ILE A 39 -5.99 -9.70 -14.12
C ILE A 39 -6.40 -8.70 -13.03
N VAL A 40 -5.60 -8.58 -11.97
CA VAL A 40 -5.85 -7.64 -10.87
C VAL A 40 -5.86 -6.21 -11.39
N LEU A 41 -4.90 -5.82 -12.23
CA LEU A 41 -4.81 -4.47 -12.81
C LEU A 41 -6.05 -4.13 -13.64
N THR A 42 -6.54 -5.08 -14.42
CA THR A 42 -7.74 -4.92 -15.25
C THR A 42 -8.99 -4.74 -14.38
N ILE A 43 -9.19 -5.63 -13.40
CA ILE A 43 -10.33 -5.57 -12.48
C ILE A 43 -10.28 -4.29 -11.65
N ALA A 44 -9.11 -3.93 -11.12
CA ALA A 44 -8.92 -2.71 -10.34
C ALA A 44 -9.30 -1.47 -11.14
N SER A 45 -8.91 -1.41 -12.41
CA SER A 45 -9.18 -0.27 -13.30
C SER A 45 -10.65 -0.15 -13.69
N ILE A 46 -11.33 -1.27 -13.90
CA ILE A 46 -12.78 -1.28 -14.13
C ILE A 46 -13.50 -0.83 -12.86
N PHE A 47 -13.13 -1.37 -11.70
CA PHE A 47 -13.79 -1.09 -10.42
C PHE A 47 -13.08 0.02 -9.62
N TRP A 48 -12.43 0.96 -10.30
CA TRP A 48 -11.66 2.02 -9.66
C TRP A 48 -12.41 2.82 -8.58
N PRO A 49 -13.73 3.11 -8.70
CA PRO A 49 -14.45 3.88 -7.68
C PRO A 49 -14.55 3.14 -6.35
N ILE A 50 -14.45 1.80 -6.37
CA ILE A 50 -14.50 0.93 -5.18
C ILE A 50 -13.09 0.57 -4.72
N VAL A 51 -12.19 0.27 -5.66
CA VAL A 51 -10.83 -0.17 -5.33
C VAL A 51 -9.98 0.96 -4.76
N ALA A 52 -10.12 2.19 -5.27
CA ALA A 52 -9.39 3.35 -4.77
C ALA A 52 -9.64 3.64 -3.27
N PRO A 53 -10.89 3.72 -2.76
CA PRO A 53 -11.12 3.96 -1.33
C PRO A 53 -10.62 2.79 -0.46
N ILE A 54 -10.79 1.55 -0.91
CA ILE A 54 -10.28 0.37 -0.18
C ILE A 54 -8.75 0.44 -0.05
N ALA A 55 -8.04 0.71 -1.15
CA ALA A 55 -6.59 0.85 -1.16
C ALA A 55 -6.12 1.98 -0.22
N ASN A 56 -6.86 3.09 -0.17
CA ASN A 56 -6.56 4.19 0.74
C ASN A 56 -6.78 3.81 2.22
N LEU A 57 -7.82 3.05 2.53
CA LEU A 57 -8.06 2.52 3.88
C LEU A 57 -6.96 1.56 4.31
N GLU A 58 -6.54 0.65 3.43
CA GLU A 58 -5.47 -0.31 3.72
C GLU A 58 -4.14 0.42 4.00
N LYS A 59 -3.79 1.41 3.16
CA LYS A 59 -2.60 2.25 3.38
C LYS A 59 -2.64 2.99 4.71
N SER A 60 -3.82 3.44 5.12
CA SER A 60 -4.02 4.14 6.40
C SER A 60 -3.95 3.20 7.60
N SER A 61 -4.40 1.95 7.46
CA SER A 61 -4.26 0.91 8.49
C SER A 61 -2.79 0.57 8.71
N ARG A 62 -2.04 0.29 7.63
CA ARG A 62 -0.61 -0.06 7.70
C ARG A 62 0.23 1.04 8.34
N LYS A 63 -0.10 2.32 8.07
CA LYS A 63 0.56 3.46 8.73
C LYS A 63 0.37 3.44 10.25
N LYS A 64 -0.81 3.06 10.76
CA LYS A 64 -1.05 2.97 12.21
C LYS A 64 -0.21 1.84 12.81
N ASP A 65 -0.14 0.70 12.15
CA ASP A 65 0.65 -0.44 12.63
C ASP A 65 2.15 -0.14 12.66
N SER A 66 2.68 0.62 11.69
CA SER A 66 4.08 1.06 11.70
C SER A 66 4.38 2.08 12.79
N LEU A 67 3.46 3.03 13.06
CA LEU A 67 3.64 4.01 14.14
C LEU A 67 3.55 3.37 15.52
N VAL A 68 2.75 2.31 15.69
CA VAL A 68 2.69 1.54 16.93
C VAL A 68 3.99 0.75 17.15
N GLN A 69 4.62 0.23 16.10
CA GLN A 69 5.92 -0.47 16.21
C GLN A 69 7.11 0.47 16.44
N GLU A 70 7.14 1.67 15.85
CA GLU A 70 8.19 2.67 16.16
C GLU A 70 8.08 3.22 17.58
N GLN A 71 6.87 3.25 18.16
CA GLN A 71 6.66 3.75 19.52
C GLN A 71 6.94 2.70 20.61
N GLU A 72 6.86 1.40 20.30
CA GLU A 72 7.24 0.32 21.24
C GLU A 72 8.76 0.10 21.29
N LEU A 73 9.50 0.46 20.23
CA LEU A 73 10.97 0.46 20.20
C LEU A 73 11.55 1.85 20.60
N ASP A 74 10.99 2.49 21.63
CA ASP A 74 11.66 3.63 22.27
C ASP A 74 12.73 3.10 23.26
N PRO A 75 14.03 3.34 23.01
CA PRO A 75 15.13 2.88 23.86
C PRO A 75 15.21 3.59 25.23
N ASN A 76 14.32 4.52 25.57
CA ASN A 76 14.24 5.14 26.90
C ASN A 76 13.52 4.25 27.94
N LYS A 77 13.64 2.93 27.80
CA LYS A 77 13.48 1.99 28.90
C LYS A 77 14.68 1.07 29.11
N THR A 78 15.81 1.33 28.44
CA THR A 78 17.11 0.82 28.87
C THR A 78 17.79 1.88 29.73
N GLY A 79 17.20 2.13 30.91
CA GLY A 79 17.92 2.78 32.00
C GLY A 79 19.06 1.86 32.41
N ILE A 80 20.26 2.13 31.91
CA ILE A 80 21.50 1.64 32.48
C ILE A 80 21.49 2.10 33.95
N SER A 81 21.37 1.17 34.88
CA SER A 81 21.81 1.38 36.26
C SER A 81 23.14 0.65 36.43
N PRO A 82 24.29 1.37 36.41
CA PRO A 82 25.56 0.80 36.78
C PRO A 82 25.81 1.13 38.26
N GLU A 83 25.28 0.32 39.17
CA GLU A 83 25.78 0.26 40.56
C GLU A 83 25.35 -1.07 41.18
N LEU A 84 26.29 -1.99 41.38
CA LEU A 84 27.09 -2.11 42.61
C LEU A 84 26.24 -2.67 43.77
N SER A 85 26.16 -4.00 43.86
CA SER A 85 25.97 -4.67 45.15
C SER A 85 26.46 -6.11 45.06
N ARG A 86 27.78 -6.23 44.92
CA ARG A 86 28.51 -7.46 45.21
C ARG A 86 29.40 -7.16 46.41
N THR A 87 28.81 -7.23 47.60
CA THR A 87 29.48 -7.41 48.90
C THR A 87 28.49 -8.05 49.84
#